data_AF-A0A7S2MVW2-F1
#
_entry.id   AF-A0A7S2MVW2-F1
#
_cell.length_a   1.000
_cell.length_b   1.000
_cell.length_c   1.000
_cell.angle_alpha   90.00
_cell.angle_beta   90.00
_cell.angle_gamma   90.00
#
_symmetry.space_group_name_H-M   'P 1'
#
loop_
_entity.id
_entity.type
_entity.pdbx_description
1 polymer ?
#
loop_
_entity_poly.entity_id
_entity_poly.type
_entity_poly.pdbx_seq_one_letter_code
_entity_poly.pdbx_strand_id
1 'polypeptide(L)'
;VDGVAASRGSQGIGAWRGRRVLEIGAGVGLPSMVLAAHGAHVTATDVSPVILRLLRRGLGSQHQVRHLDIRSNSAGRPRNGSDVFDVVVAGAIISSDSSEAQRQYFARLETFLAPCGVLLVAEATAAMYAAGEPQINFGNNLRLEGRFDAGADIRG
;
A
#
# COMPACT_ATOMS: atom_id res chain seq x y z
N VAL A 1 -4.97 -39.89 14.25
CA VAL A 1 -4.66 -39.65 12.82
C VAL A 1 -4.39 -38.17 12.71
N ASP A 2 -3.18 -37.78 13.08
CA ASP A 2 -2.89 -36.39 13.42
C ASP A 2 -2.38 -35.67 12.19
N GLY A 3 -3.24 -34.81 11.64
CA GLY A 3 -2.91 -33.91 10.56
C GLY A 3 -2.10 -32.73 11.10
N VAL A 4 -0.82 -32.68 10.74
CA VAL A 4 0.04 -31.51 10.94
C VAL A 4 -0.49 -30.37 10.07
N ALA A 5 -1.23 -29.45 10.67
CA ALA A 5 -1.49 -28.14 10.09
C ALA A 5 -0.27 -27.25 10.40
N ALA A 6 0.68 -27.22 9.47
CA ALA A 6 1.77 -26.25 9.50
C ALA A 6 1.16 -24.84 9.44
N SER A 7 1.24 -24.11 10.55
CA SER A 7 0.96 -22.68 10.59
C SER A 7 1.92 -22.00 9.61
N ARG A 8 1.39 -21.46 8.51
CA ARG A 8 2.17 -20.64 7.59
C ARG A 8 2.55 -19.37 8.33
N GLY A 9 3.78 -19.36 8.84
CA GLY A 9 4.39 -18.26 9.56
C GLY A 9 4.23 -16.93 8.80
N SER A 10 4.12 -15.88 9.58
CA SER A 10 4.15 -14.48 9.20
C SER A 10 5.21 -14.20 8.14
N GLN A 11 4.81 -14.18 6.87
CA GLN A 11 5.66 -13.71 5.78
C GLN A 11 5.77 -12.20 5.90
N GLY A 12 6.76 -11.75 6.69
CA GLY A 12 7.02 -10.34 6.96
C GLY A 12 7.10 -9.49 5.68
N ILE A 13 6.96 -8.18 5.86
CA ILE A 13 6.89 -7.21 4.77
C ILE A 13 8.17 -7.10 3.92
N GLY A 14 9.22 -7.87 4.22
CA GLY A 14 10.51 -7.84 3.53
C GLY A 14 10.63 -8.72 2.28
N ALA A 15 9.73 -9.70 2.06
CA ALA A 15 9.82 -10.62 0.92
C ALA A 15 8.99 -10.13 -0.28
N TRP A 16 9.51 -9.16 -1.04
CA TRP A 16 8.80 -8.51 -2.15
C TRP A 16 8.74 -9.32 -3.45
N ARG A 17 9.70 -10.23 -3.66
CA ARG A 17 9.81 -11.02 -4.90
C ARG A 17 8.52 -11.79 -5.18
N GLY A 18 7.94 -11.55 -6.35
CA GLY A 18 6.71 -12.20 -6.82
C GLY A 18 5.42 -11.64 -6.22
N ARG A 19 5.47 -10.72 -5.25
CA ARG A 19 4.26 -10.09 -4.69
C ARG A 19 3.61 -9.18 -5.72
N ARG A 20 2.29 -9.22 -5.82
CA ARG A 20 1.50 -8.25 -6.59
C ARG A 20 1.27 -7.02 -5.74
N VAL A 21 1.73 -5.86 -6.22
CA VAL A 21 1.60 -4.59 -5.50
C VAL A 21 0.79 -3.60 -6.32
N LEU A 22 -0.20 -2.96 -5.69
CA LEU A 22 -0.91 -1.82 -6.25
C LEU A 22 -0.45 -0.55 -5.55
N GLU A 23 -0.01 0.46 -6.30
CA GLU A 23 0.26 1.79 -5.76
C GLU A 23 -0.78 2.80 -6.24
N ILE A 24 -1.38 3.51 -5.28
CA ILE A 24 -2.41 4.53 -5.47
C ILE A 24 -1.78 5.91 -5.35
N GLY A 25 -1.91 6.72 -6.40
CA GLY A 25 -1.30 8.05 -6.44
C GLY A 25 0.23 7.97 -6.49
N ALA A 26 0.75 7.14 -7.39
CA ALA A 26 2.17 6.80 -7.44
C ALA A 26 3.09 8.00 -7.76
N GLY A 27 2.54 9.10 -8.32
CA GLY A 27 3.34 10.26 -8.65
C GLY A 27 4.53 9.89 -9.55
N VAL A 28 5.73 10.37 -9.20
CA VAL A 28 6.95 10.01 -9.96
C VAL A 28 7.39 8.55 -9.80
N GLY A 29 6.76 7.77 -8.93
CA GLY A 29 6.93 6.32 -8.84
C GLY A 29 8.10 5.82 -8.01
N LEU A 30 8.58 6.59 -7.02
CA LEU A 30 9.70 6.15 -6.18
C LEU A 30 9.42 4.80 -5.48
N PRO A 31 8.28 4.60 -4.78
CA PRO A 31 7.99 3.30 -4.16
C PRO A 31 7.84 2.21 -5.21
N SER A 32 7.08 2.47 -6.28
CA SER A 32 6.93 1.58 -7.43
C SER A 32 8.27 1.08 -7.97
N MET A 33 9.24 1.95 -8.23
CA MET A 33 10.53 1.57 -8.78
C MET A 33 11.37 0.74 -7.80
N VAL A 34 11.36 1.12 -6.51
CA VAL A 34 12.08 0.35 -5.48
C VAL A 34 11.49 -1.04 -5.33
N LEU A 35 10.17 -1.17 -5.26
CA LEU A 35 9.49 -2.46 -5.12
C LEU A 35 9.68 -3.34 -6.36
N ALA A 36 9.62 -2.75 -7.55
CA ALA A 36 9.95 -3.42 -8.81
C ALA A 36 11.39 -3.97 -8.81
N ALA A 37 12.37 -3.17 -8.36
CA ALA A 37 13.77 -3.60 -8.25
C ALA A 37 13.97 -4.75 -7.25
N HIS A 38 13.10 -4.87 -6.24
CA HIS A 38 13.09 -6.01 -5.30
C HIS A 38 12.26 -7.21 -5.79
N GLY A 39 11.82 -7.18 -7.05
CA GLY A 39 11.16 -8.29 -7.73
C GLY A 39 9.65 -8.37 -7.55
N ALA A 40 8.99 -7.30 -7.07
CA ALA A 40 7.54 -7.25 -7.00
C ALA A 40 6.90 -6.98 -8.38
N HIS A 41 5.69 -7.48 -8.60
CA HIS A 41 4.86 -7.17 -9.77
C HIS A 41 3.99 -5.94 -9.47
N VAL A 42 4.53 -4.77 -9.79
CA VAL A 42 3.91 -3.47 -9.51
C VAL A 42 2.85 -3.09 -10.55
N THR A 43 1.71 -2.61 -10.06
CA THR A 43 0.72 -1.82 -10.79
C THR A 43 0.68 -0.42 -10.18
N ALA A 44 1.24 0.55 -10.88
CA ALA A 44 1.26 1.94 -10.45
C ALA A 44 0.06 2.70 -11.03
N THR A 45 -0.61 3.49 -10.20
CA THR A 45 -1.78 4.25 -10.62
C THR A 45 -1.71 5.72 -10.24
N ASP A 46 -2.28 6.55 -11.10
CA ASP A 46 -2.41 7.99 -10.88
C ASP A 46 -3.58 8.52 -11.70
N VAL A 47 -4.09 9.71 -11.33
CA VAL A 47 -5.14 10.41 -12.09
C VAL A 47 -4.55 11.26 -13.21
N SER A 48 -3.29 11.69 -13.09
CA SER A 48 -2.66 12.60 -14.03
C SER A 48 -2.10 11.86 -15.25
N PRO A 49 -2.58 12.16 -16.48
CA PRO A 49 -2.02 11.55 -17.70
C PRO A 49 -0.53 11.86 -17.91
N VAL A 50 -0.04 13.00 -17.41
CA VAL A 50 1.38 13.37 -17.45
C VAL A 50 2.19 12.42 -16.59
N ILE A 51 1.76 12.19 -15.35
CA ILE A 51 2.40 11.26 -14.42
C ILE A 51 2.41 9.83 -14.98
N LEU A 52 1.28 9.37 -15.52
CA LEU A 52 1.20 8.04 -16.14
C LEU A 52 2.19 7.86 -17.31
N ARG A 53 2.56 8.92 -18.04
CA ARG A 53 3.60 8.84 -19.08
C ARG A 53 5.00 8.70 -18.48
N LEU A 54 5.29 9.38 -17.36
CA LEU A 54 6.55 9.27 -16.65
C LEU A 54 6.73 7.89 -16.03
N LEU A 55 5.70 7.37 -15.34
CA LEU A 55 5.69 6.04 -14.76
C LEU A 55 5.98 4.95 -15.79
N ARG A 56 5.36 5.03 -16.99
CA ARG A 56 5.60 4.04 -18.07
C ARG A 56 7.04 4.03 -18.55
N ARG A 57 7.74 5.17 -18.52
CA ARG A 57 9.16 5.25 -18.90
C ARG A 57 10.06 4.65 -17.82
N GLY A 58 9.72 4.81 -16.55
CA GLY A 58 10.55 4.38 -15.43
C GLY A 58 10.34 2.93 -14.99
N LEU A 59 9.10 2.42 -15.03
CA LEU A 59 8.79 1.08 -14.50
C LEU A 59 9.12 -0.08 -15.45
N GLY A 60 9.34 0.18 -16.74
CA GLY A 60 9.59 -0.88 -17.73
C GLY A 60 8.34 -1.74 -18.02
N SER A 61 8.45 -2.65 -18.99
CA SER A 61 7.29 -3.36 -19.56
C SER A 61 6.76 -4.53 -18.72
N GLN A 62 7.49 -4.95 -17.68
CA GLN A 62 7.08 -6.05 -16.78
C GLN A 62 6.06 -5.59 -15.72
N HIS A 63 5.77 -4.30 -15.67
CA HIS A 63 4.92 -3.64 -14.69
C HIS A 63 3.77 -2.92 -15.38
N GLN A 64 2.73 -2.61 -14.61
CA GLN A 64 1.53 -1.99 -15.16
C GLN A 64 1.41 -0.54 -14.71
N VAL A 65 0.93 0.30 -15.61
CA VAL A 65 0.62 1.70 -15.32
C VAL A 65 -0.81 2.00 -15.77
N ARG A 66 -1.69 2.29 -14.83
CA ARG A 66 -3.13 2.45 -15.06
C ARG A 66 -3.63 3.79 -14.56
N HIS A 67 -4.61 4.36 -15.26
CA HIS A 67 -5.34 5.50 -14.73
C HIS A 67 -6.33 5.02 -13.67
N LEU A 68 -6.29 5.61 -12.48
CA LEU A 68 -7.25 5.32 -11.41
C LEU A 68 -7.51 6.57 -10.59
N ASP A 69 -8.77 7.00 -10.58
CA ASP A 69 -9.29 7.94 -9.60
C ASP A 69 -10.04 7.15 -8.54
N ILE A 70 -9.36 6.89 -7.42
CA ILE A 70 -9.91 6.13 -6.29
C ILE A 70 -10.99 6.92 -5.51
N ARG A 71 -10.99 8.25 -5.63
CA ARG A 71 -11.98 9.13 -4.97
C ARG A 71 -13.28 9.23 -5.77
N SER A 72 -13.23 9.02 -7.07
CA SER A 72 -14.45 8.99 -7.89
C SER A 72 -15.43 7.91 -7.43
N ASN A 73 -16.73 8.22 -7.38
CA ASN A 73 -17.77 7.20 -7.14
C ASN A 73 -17.85 6.15 -8.27
N SER A 74 -17.24 6.45 -9.42
CA SER A 74 -17.05 5.50 -10.52
C SER A 74 -15.68 4.82 -10.52
N ALA A 75 -14.86 5.01 -9.47
CA ALA A 75 -13.63 4.26 -9.26
C ALA A 75 -13.93 2.77 -9.45
N GLY A 76 -13.28 2.16 -10.44
CA GLY A 76 -13.51 0.75 -10.74
C GLY A 76 -13.19 -0.09 -9.52
N ARG A 77 -14.04 -1.07 -9.22
CA ARG A 77 -13.71 -2.19 -8.32
C ARG A 77 -12.79 -3.17 -9.08
N PRO A 78 -12.10 -4.09 -8.39
CA PRO A 78 -11.44 -5.21 -9.04
C PRO A 78 -12.38 -5.87 -10.03
N ARG A 79 -11.96 -6.02 -11.30
CA ARG A 79 -12.82 -6.58 -12.34
C ARG A 79 -12.84 -8.11 -12.30
N ASN A 80 -11.82 -8.71 -11.68
CA ASN A 80 -11.63 -10.16 -11.56
C ASN A 80 -10.57 -10.46 -10.47
N GLY A 81 -10.25 -11.75 -10.25
CA GLY A 81 -9.25 -12.18 -9.27
C GLY A 81 -7.79 -11.79 -9.58
N SER A 82 -7.48 -11.27 -10.76
CA SER A 82 -6.15 -10.69 -11.04
C SER A 82 -6.04 -9.21 -10.69
N ASP A 83 -7.16 -8.56 -10.34
CA ASP A 83 -7.22 -7.19 -9.82
C ASP A 83 -7.23 -7.12 -8.27
N VAL A 84 -6.83 -8.20 -7.60
CA VAL A 84 -6.50 -8.19 -6.16
C VAL A 84 -4.99 -8.31 -5.94
N PHE A 85 -4.49 -7.71 -4.87
CA PHE A 85 -3.07 -7.48 -4.63
C PHE A 85 -2.67 -7.95 -3.24
N ASP A 86 -1.44 -8.43 -3.11
CA ASP A 86 -0.90 -8.89 -1.83
C ASP A 86 -0.54 -7.69 -0.94
N VAL A 87 -0.19 -6.56 -1.59
CA VAL A 87 0.06 -5.27 -0.92
C VAL A 87 -0.59 -4.14 -1.71
N VAL A 88 -1.29 -3.25 -1.01
CA VAL A 88 -1.75 -1.96 -1.55
C VAL A 88 -0.96 -0.86 -0.85
N VAL A 89 -0.34 0.05 -1.61
CA VAL A 89 0.41 1.21 -1.12
C VAL A 89 -0.38 2.46 -1.49
N ALA A 90 -0.61 3.34 -0.52
CA ALA A 90 -1.31 4.61 -0.72
C ALA A 90 -0.59 5.76 -0.02
N GLY A 91 -0.42 6.88 -0.73
CA GLY A 91 0.25 8.07 -0.21
C GLY A 91 -0.63 9.34 -0.20
N ALA A 92 -0.40 10.23 0.77
CA ALA A 92 -0.65 11.69 0.72
C ALA A 92 -2.04 12.19 0.25
N ILE A 93 -3.15 11.53 0.61
CA ILE A 93 -4.45 11.80 -0.03
C ILE A 93 -5.58 12.22 0.94
N ILE A 94 -5.39 12.35 2.26
CA ILE A 94 -6.59 12.37 3.14
C ILE A 94 -6.62 13.36 4.31
N SER A 95 -5.56 14.13 4.58
CA SER A 95 -5.45 14.86 5.87
C SER A 95 -6.48 15.99 6.07
N SER A 96 -7.10 16.50 5.00
CA SER A 96 -8.12 17.57 5.06
C SER A 96 -9.55 17.08 4.84
N ASP A 97 -9.75 15.78 4.57
CA ASP A 97 -11.05 15.24 4.19
C ASP A 97 -11.90 14.91 5.43
N SER A 98 -13.23 14.89 5.27
CA SER A 98 -14.16 14.49 6.33
C SER A 98 -13.99 13.02 6.69
N SER A 99 -14.25 12.64 7.95
CA SER A 99 -14.13 11.25 8.41
C SER A 99 -14.89 10.23 7.55
N GLU A 100 -16.00 10.64 6.95
CA GLU A 100 -16.77 9.81 6.03
C GLU A 100 -16.02 9.58 4.71
N ALA A 101 -15.45 10.63 4.12
CA ALA A 101 -14.64 10.51 2.91
C ALA A 101 -13.39 9.65 3.16
N GLN A 102 -12.76 9.76 4.35
CA GLN A 102 -11.64 8.89 4.72
C GLN A 102 -12.08 7.42 4.82
N ARG A 103 -13.20 7.14 5.50
CA ARG A 103 -13.77 5.78 5.60
C ARG A 103 -14.06 5.19 4.23
N GLN A 104 -14.69 5.96 3.35
CA GLN A 104 -14.99 5.53 1.98
C GLN A 104 -13.72 5.27 1.17
N TYR A 105 -12.70 6.11 1.34
CA TYR A 105 -11.41 5.91 0.71
C TYR A 105 -10.77 4.59 1.14
N PHE A 106 -10.63 4.35 2.44
CA PHE A 106 -10.06 3.11 2.95
C PHE A 106 -10.87 1.88 2.57
N ALA A 107 -12.20 1.93 2.68
CA ALA A 107 -13.08 0.84 2.26
C ALA A 107 -12.91 0.47 0.78
N ARG A 108 -12.62 1.46 -0.09
CA ARG A 108 -12.31 1.19 -1.51
C ARG A 108 -10.95 0.54 -1.69
N LEU A 109 -9.92 1.00 -0.98
CA LEU A 109 -8.58 0.41 -1.02
C LEU A 109 -8.62 -1.07 -0.61
N GLU A 110 -9.37 -1.39 0.44
CA GLU A 110 -9.52 -2.77 0.92
C GLU A 110 -10.11 -3.71 -0.13
N THR A 111 -10.95 -3.22 -1.05
CA THR A 111 -11.49 -4.06 -2.13
C THR A 111 -10.41 -4.62 -3.04
N PHE A 112 -9.26 -3.96 -3.14
CA PHE A 112 -8.12 -4.42 -3.95
C PHE A 112 -7.20 -5.39 -3.22
N LEU A 113 -7.45 -5.70 -1.94
CA LEU A 113 -6.59 -6.64 -1.21
C LEU A 113 -7.00 -8.09 -1.48
N ALA A 114 -6.00 -8.93 -1.70
CA ALA A 114 -6.16 -10.37 -1.60
C ALA A 114 -6.47 -10.77 -0.14
N PRO A 115 -7.00 -11.98 0.12
CA PRO A 115 -7.10 -12.50 1.48
C PRO A 115 -5.75 -12.42 2.21
N CYS A 116 -5.77 -11.85 3.43
CA CYS A 116 -4.56 -11.56 4.21
C CYS A 116 -3.57 -10.56 3.58
N GLY A 117 -4.01 -9.79 2.59
CA GLY A 117 -3.23 -8.70 2.00
C GLY A 117 -2.97 -7.57 2.99
N VAL A 118 -1.93 -6.79 2.71
CA VAL A 118 -1.50 -5.69 3.59
C VAL A 118 -1.77 -4.34 2.92
N LEU A 119 -2.39 -3.43 3.66
CA LEU A 119 -2.49 -2.02 3.27
C LEU A 119 -1.37 -1.22 3.94
N LEU A 120 -0.56 -0.54 3.13
CA LEU A 120 0.47 0.39 3.54
C LEU A 120 0.00 1.82 3.24
N VAL A 121 -0.08 2.65 4.27
CA VAL A 121 -0.50 4.05 4.16
C VAL A 121 0.65 4.94 4.62
N ALA A 122 1.08 5.84 3.74
CA ALA A 122 2.08 6.86 4.05
C ALA A 122 1.41 8.23 3.97
N GLU A 123 1.23 8.90 5.12
CA GLU A 123 0.68 10.25 5.18
C GLU A 123 1.55 11.17 6.02
N ALA A 124 1.55 12.45 5.64
CA ALA A 124 2.02 13.50 6.53
C ALA A 124 0.88 13.90 7.46
N THR A 125 1.06 13.75 8.76
CA THR A 125 0.05 14.16 9.74
C THR A 125 0.10 15.67 9.96
N ALA A 126 -0.99 16.28 10.42
CA ALA A 126 -1.02 17.71 10.75
C ALA A 126 0.08 18.11 11.76
N ALA A 127 0.49 17.18 12.64
CA ALA A 127 1.62 17.36 13.54
C ALA A 127 2.97 17.54 12.82
N MET A 128 3.18 16.92 11.65
CA MET A 128 4.40 17.11 10.85
C MET A 128 4.49 18.53 10.27
N TYR A 129 3.38 19.11 9.84
CA TYR A 129 3.35 20.49 9.33
C TYR A 129 3.41 21.53 10.45
N ALA A 130 2.89 21.22 11.64
CA ALA A 130 2.98 22.11 12.80
C ALA A 130 4.39 22.18 13.42
N ALA A 131 5.24 21.16 13.18
CA ALA A 131 6.55 21.05 13.82
C ALA A 131 7.72 21.70 13.03
N GLY A 132 7.49 22.21 11.81
CA GLY A 132 8.53 22.89 11.01
C GLY A 132 9.71 22.02 10.54
N GLU A 133 9.75 20.75 10.91
CA GLU A 133 10.83 19.80 10.61
C GLU A 133 10.25 18.53 9.96
N PRO A 134 10.88 18.00 8.89
CA PRO A 134 10.45 16.75 8.26
C PRO A 134 10.69 15.57 9.21
N GLN A 135 9.65 15.15 9.92
CA GLN A 135 9.65 13.93 10.73
C GLN A 135 9.34 12.73 9.83
N ILE A 136 10.33 11.89 9.53
CA ILE A 136 10.09 10.59 8.89
C ILE A 136 9.48 9.67 9.94
N ASN A 137 8.14 9.55 9.92
CA ASN A 137 7.42 8.67 10.82
C ASN A 137 7.29 7.29 10.19
N PHE A 138 8.10 6.33 10.63
CA PHE A 138 7.83 4.90 10.38
C PHE A 138 6.65 4.49 11.25
N GLY A 139 5.45 4.87 10.81
CA GLY A 139 4.21 4.47 11.47
C GLY A 139 4.05 2.96 11.37
N ASN A 140 4.44 2.23 12.42
CA ASN A 140 3.80 0.99 12.80
C ASN A 140 2.35 1.30 13.21
N ASN A 141 1.50 1.65 12.24
CA ASN A 141 0.04 1.63 12.43
C ASN A 141 -0.49 0.24 12.07
N LEU A 142 0.08 -0.77 12.74
CA LEU A 142 -0.60 -2.04 12.94
C LEU A 142 -1.50 -1.84 14.16
N ARG A 143 -2.77 -1.48 13.94
CA ARG A 143 -3.76 -1.52 15.02
C ARG A 143 -4.17 -2.98 15.24
N LEU A 144 -3.34 -3.74 15.96
CA LEU A 144 -3.75 -5.00 16.57
C LEU A 144 -4.47 -4.66 17.87
N GLU A 145 -5.80 -4.82 17.91
CA GLU A 145 -6.50 -4.93 19.19
C GLU A 145 -6.29 -6.35 19.72
N GLY A 146 -5.27 -6.50 20.55
CA GLY A 146 -4.96 -7.72 21.28
C GLY A 146 -3.84 -7.43 22.27
N ARG A 147 -4.15 -7.48 23.57
CA ARG A 147 -3.17 -7.25 24.64
C ARG A 147 -2.01 -8.23 24.48
N PHE A 148 -0.77 -7.73 24.45
CA PHE A 148 0.42 -8.53 24.62
C PHE A 148 1.39 -7.85 25.59
N ASP A 149 1.83 -8.63 26.57
CA ASP A 149 2.74 -8.28 27.64
C ASP A 149 4.15 -8.02 27.08
N ALA A 150 4.76 -6.91 27.51
CA ALA A 150 6.07 -6.49 27.06
C ALA A 150 7.16 -7.26 27.81
N GLY A 151 7.85 -8.17 27.13
CA GLY A 151 8.98 -8.89 27.70
C GLY A 151 9.81 -9.64 26.68
N ALA A 152 10.57 -8.92 25.85
CA ALA A 152 11.82 -9.42 25.27
C ALA A 152 12.63 -8.26 24.65
N ASP A 153 13.73 -7.94 25.30
CA ASP A 153 14.83 -7.10 24.85
C ASP A 153 15.56 -7.79 23.67
N ILE A 154 15.89 -7.07 22.61
CA ILE A 154 16.73 -7.58 21.52
C ILE A 154 17.79 -6.53 21.17
N ARG A 155 18.99 -6.75 21.68
CA ARG A 155 20.24 -6.22 21.13
C ARG A 155 20.81 -7.24 20.14
N GLY A 156 21.33 -6.75 19.01
CA GLY A 156 22.20 -7.50 18.10
C GLY A 156 21.59 -7.79 16.75
#